data_AF-A0A7C4VNE2-F1
#
_entry.id   AF-A0A7C4VNE2-F1
#
_cell.length_a   1.000
_cell.length_b   1.000
_cell.length_c   1.000
_cell.angle_alpha   90.00
_cell.angle_beta   90.00
_cell.angle_gamma   90.00
#
_symmetry.space_group_name_H-M   'P 1'
#
loop_
_entity.id
_entity.type
_entity.pdbx_description
1 polymer ?
#
loop_
_entity_poly.entity_id
_entity_poly.type
_entity_poly.pdbx_seq_one_letter_code
_entity_poly.pdbx_strand_id
1 'polypeptide(L)' 'MARLYRVEVYSRGVFVSHHLIEADDALAAINQVEVQYGQPPKVEETTVYFDDGKKEHLLIVSDWHGYSFEARQLQPIPA' A
#
# COMPACT_ATOMS: atom_id res chain seq x y z
N MET A 1 16.57 6.04 -1.28
CA MET A 1 17.00 5.30 -0.07
C MET A 1 15.81 4.43 0.25
N ALA A 2 15.98 3.11 0.14
CA ALA A 2 14.88 2.19 0.36
C ALA A 2 14.37 2.30 1.81
N ARG A 3 13.06 2.37 1.95
CA ARG A 3 12.33 2.38 3.22
C ARG A 3 11.51 1.11 3.31
N LEU A 4 11.33 0.62 4.53
CA LEU A 4 10.49 -0.55 4.76
C LEU A 4 9.02 -0.10 4.84
N TYR A 5 8.18 -0.71 4.02
CA TYR A 5 6.75 -0.52 4.00
C TYR A 5 6.03 -1.80 4.38
N ARG A 6 5.01 -1.68 5.24
CA ARG A 6 3.99 -2.72 5.41
C ARG A 6 2.85 -2.41 4.46
N VAL A 7 2.65 -3.28 3.48
CA VAL A 7 1.54 -3.23 2.53
C VAL A 7 0.46 -4.21 2.98
N GLU A 8 -0.72 -3.72 3.32
CA GLU A 8 -1.89 -4.52 3.67
C GLU A 8 -2.78 -4.70 2.44
N VAL A 9 -3.34 -5.89 2.29
CA VAL A 9 -4.21 -6.27 1.19
C VAL A 9 -5.58 -6.59 1.76
N TYR A 10 -6.59 -5.93 1.21
CA TYR A 10 -7.99 -6.10 1.58
C TYR A 10 -8.76 -6.66 0.40
N SER A 11 -9.71 -7.56 0.64
CA SER A 11 -10.70 -7.99 -0.34
C SER A 11 -12.08 -7.54 0.07
N ARG A 12 -12.71 -6.69 -0.73
CA ARG A 12 -14.02 -6.08 -0.41
C ARG A 12 -14.07 -5.46 1.01
N GLY A 13 -12.99 -4.79 1.40
CA GLY A 13 -12.84 -4.16 2.72
C GLY A 13 -12.44 -5.11 3.86
N VAL A 14 -12.29 -6.42 3.60
CA VAL A 14 -11.83 -7.40 4.59
C VAL A 14 -10.33 -7.60 4.47
N PHE A 15 -9.58 -7.44 5.55
CA PHE A 15 -8.14 -7.72 5.57
C PHE A 15 -7.86 -9.19 5.20
N VAL A 16 -6.96 -9.41 4.25
CA VAL A 16 -6.59 -10.76 3.77
C VAL A 16 -5.14 -11.08 4.12
N SER A 17 -4.23 -10.13 3.94
CA SER A 17 -2.80 -10.36 4.16
C SER A 17 -2.03 -9.06 4.31
N HIS A 18 -0.79 -9.14 4.80
CA HIS A 18 0.16 -8.05 4.71
C HIS A 18 1.51 -8.54 4.17
N HIS A 19 2.29 -7.62 3.61
CA HIS A 19 3.62 -7.84 3.06
C HIS A 19 4.58 -6.76 3.56
N LEU A 20 5.83 -7.13 3.79
CA LEU A 20 6.90 -6.18 4.12
C LEU A 20 7.78 -6.00 2.89
N ILE A 21 7.79 -4.78 2.35
CA ILE A 21 8.46 -4.45 1.08
C ILE A 21 9.44 -3.32 1.32
N GLU A 22 10.68 -3.49 0.87
CA GLU A 22 11.63 -2.39 0.74
C GLU A 22 11.39 -1.67 -0.60
N ALA A 23 11.08 -0.38 -0.54
CA ALA A 23 10.83 0.44 -1.71
C ALA A 23 11.26 1.88 -1.47
N ASP A 24 11.51 2.64 -2.55
CA ASP A 24 11.83 4.06 -2.42
C ASP A 24 10.62 4.91 -1.97
N ASP A 25 9.39 4.46 -2.28
CA ASP A 25 8.14 5.08 -1.84
C ASP A 25 6.98 4.06 -1.69
N ALA A 26 5.86 4.52 -1.15
CA ALA A 26 4.68 3.70 -0.85
C ALA A 26 4.00 3.13 -2.10
N LEU A 27 4.01 3.88 -3.21
CA LEU A 27 3.39 3.45 -4.47
C LEU A 27 4.21 2.31 -5.09
N ALA A 28 5.53 2.45 -5.08
CA ALA A 28 6.45 1.40 -5.51
C ALA A 28 6.30 0.13 -4.63
N ALA A 29 6.05 0.28 -3.32
CA ALA A 29 5.76 -0.86 -2.44
C ALA A 29 4.44 -1.56 -2.83
N ILE A 30 3.37 -0.80 -3.10
CA ILE A 30 2.07 -1.34 -3.50
C ILE A 30 2.17 -2.05 -4.85
N ASN A 31 2.80 -1.42 -5.85
CA ASN A 31 2.97 -2.01 -7.18
C ASN A 31 3.68 -3.38 -7.10
N GLN A 32 4.68 -3.53 -6.21
CA GLN A 32 5.38 -4.81 -5.99
C GLN A 32 4.51 -5.90 -5.36
N VAL A 33 3.51 -5.53 -4.55
CA VAL A 33 2.57 -6.50 -3.97
C VAL A 33 1.46 -6.81 -4.97
N GLU A 34 0.94 -5.79 -5.62
CA GLU A 34 -0.13 -5.86 -6.62
C GLU A 34 0.18 -6.89 -7.73
N VAL A 35 1.41 -6.91 -8.25
CA VAL A 35 1.82 -7.86 -9.29
C VAL A 35 1.66 -9.33 -8.88
N GLN A 36 1.65 -9.64 -7.58
CA GLN A 36 1.47 -11.00 -7.07
C GLN A 36 0.01 -11.47 -7.14
N TYR A 37 -0.94 -10.53 -7.28
CA TYR A 37 -2.37 -10.80 -7.35
C TYR A 37 -2.91 -10.83 -8.81
N GLY A 38 -2.02 -10.80 -9.82
CA GLY A 38 -2.33 -11.02 -11.25
C GLY A 38 -2.50 -9.75 -12.10
N GLN A 39 -2.73 -9.88 -13.42
CA GLN A 39 -2.87 -8.75 -14.37
C GLN A 39 -4.33 -8.43 -14.77
N PRO A 40 -4.77 -7.16 -14.76
CA PRO A 40 -4.37 -6.10 -13.84
C PRO A 40 -5.54 -5.76 -12.88
N PRO A 41 -5.33 -5.71 -11.56
CA PRO A 41 -6.11 -4.81 -10.73
C PRO A 41 -5.77 -3.36 -11.14
N LYS A 42 -6.76 -2.47 -11.19
CA LYS A 42 -6.54 -1.02 -11.16
C LYS A 42 -6.59 -0.65 -9.69
N VAL A 43 -5.47 -0.36 -9.05
CA VAL A 43 -5.45 0.07 -7.65
C VAL A 43 -5.91 1.52 -7.54
N GLU A 44 -6.91 1.77 -6.69
CA GLU A 44 -7.56 3.06 -6.55
C GLU A 44 -7.31 3.75 -5.20
N GLU A 45 -6.95 3.05 -4.12
CA GLU A 45 -6.76 3.69 -2.82
C GLU A 45 -5.40 3.37 -2.23
N THR A 46 -4.64 4.41 -1.89
CA THR A 46 -3.42 4.33 -1.08
C THR A 46 -3.49 5.48 -0.09
N THR A 47 -3.70 5.15 1.19
CA THR A 47 -3.58 6.13 2.28
C THR A 47 -2.15 6.08 2.79
N VAL A 48 -1.35 7.09 2.45
CA VAL A 48 -0.02 7.26 3.05
C VAL A 48 -0.17 8.01 4.36
N TYR A 49 0.31 7.41 5.44
CA TYR A 49 0.40 8.04 6.75
C TYR A 49 1.79 8.66 6.89
N PHE A 50 1.84 9.97 7.08
CA PHE A 50 3.07 10.70 7.38
C PHE A 50 3.24 10.87 8.89
N ASP A 51 4.49 11.02 9.34
CA ASP A 51 4.86 11.17 10.76
C ASP A 51 4.27 12.42 11.44
N ASP A 52 3.76 13.38 10.65
CA ASP A 52 3.10 14.59 11.13
C ASP A 52 1.58 14.43 11.33
N GLY A 53 1.04 13.23 11.11
CA GLY A 53 -0.38 12.92 11.27
C GLY A 53 -1.27 13.37 10.12
N LYS A 54 -0.70 13.91 9.03
CA LYS A 54 -1.48 14.24 7.83
C LYS A 54 -1.81 12.99 7.03
N LYS A 55 -3.04 12.97 6.51
CA LYS A 55 -3.53 12.00 5.54
C LYS A 55 -3.66 12.69 4.20
N GLU A 56 -2.95 12.20 3.20
CA GLU A 56 -3.13 12.66 1.82
C GLU A 56 -3.78 11.52 1.03
N HIS A 57 -5.01 11.74 0.58
CA HIS A 57 -5.73 10.83 -0.30
C HIS A 57 -5.23 11.07 -1.72
N LEU A 58 -4.36 10.20 -2.22
CA LEU A 58 -3.64 10.50 -3.46
C LEU A 58 -4.27 9.94 -4.73
N LEU A 59 -5.45 9.31 -4.72
CA LEU A 59 -6.02 8.77 -5.95
C LEU A 59 -7.55 8.55 -5.92
N ILE A 60 -8.20 8.78 -7.08
CA ILE A 60 -9.55 8.35 -7.47
C ILE A 60 -9.40 7.74 -8.89
N VAL A 61 -9.78 6.48 -9.08
CA VAL A 61 -9.68 5.58 -10.26
C VAL A 61 -10.79 4.52 -10.29
N SER A 62 -11.92 4.85 -10.89
CA SER A 62 -13.03 3.94 -11.19
C SER A 62 -12.61 2.62 -11.90
N ASP A 63 -13.03 1.47 -11.32
CA ASP A 63 -13.31 0.12 -11.87
C ASP A 63 -12.79 -1.01 -10.92
N TRP A 64 -13.67 -1.46 -10.02
CA TRP A 64 -13.37 -2.36 -8.90
C TRP A 64 -13.18 -3.84 -9.30
N HIS A 65 -12.01 -4.43 -8.97
CA HIS A 65 -11.68 -5.84 -9.22
C HIS A 65 -11.54 -6.72 -7.95
N GLY A 66 -11.99 -6.22 -6.79
CA GLY A 66 -12.15 -7.02 -5.58
C GLY A 66 -11.06 -6.85 -4.51
N TYR A 67 -9.92 -6.20 -4.80
CA TYR A 67 -8.84 -5.95 -3.83
C TYR A 67 -8.47 -4.46 -3.70
N SER A 68 -8.06 -4.04 -2.50
CA SER A 68 -7.45 -2.72 -2.22
C SER A 68 -6.18 -2.89 -1.38
N PHE A 69 -5.28 -1.89 -1.43
CA PHE A 69 -3.94 -1.99 -0.84
C PHE A 69 -3.60 -0.75 -0.02
N GLU A 70 -3.10 -0.92 1.20
CA GLU A 70 -2.63 0.19 2.03
C GLU A 70 -1.15 0.02 2.36
N ALA A 71 -0.32 1.01 2.08
CA ALA A 71 1.09 0.97 2.46
C ALA A 71 1.40 1.94 3.61
N ARG A 72 2.04 1.42 4.66
CA ARG A 72 2.50 2.20 5.81
C ARG A 72 4.01 2.07 5.94
N GLN A 73 4.70 3.21 5.95
CA GLN A 73 6.14 3.21 6.22
C GLN A 73 6.37 2.78 7.68
N LEU A 74 7.27 1.82 7.89
CA LEU A 74 7.72 1.45 9.22
C LEU A 74 8.92 2.34 9.57
N GLN A 75 8.80 3.12 10.64
CA GLN A 75 9.97 3.79 11.20
C GLN A 75 10.96 2.73 11.71
N PRO A 76 12.27 2.93 11.57
CA PRO A 76 13.24 2.10 12.28
C PRO A 76 12.94 2.20 13.78
N ILE A 77 12.72 1.06 14.43
CA ILE A 77 12.55 1.00 15.88
C ILE A 77 13.81 1.63 16.49
N PRO A 78 13.71 2.73 17.27
CA PRO A 78 14.86 3.26 17.98
C PRO A 78 15.42 2.13 18.85
N ALA A 79 16.71 1.83 18.66
CA ALA A 79 17.43 0.83 19.45
C ALA A 79 17.42 1.15 20.94
#